data_AF-A0A660RU34-F1
#
_entry.id   AF-A0A660RU34-F1
#
_cell.length_a   1.000
_cell.length_b   1.000
_cell.length_c   1.000
_cell.angle_alpha   90.00
_cell.angle_beta   90.00
_cell.angle_gamma   90.00
#
_symmetry.space_group_name_H-M   'P 1'
#
loop_
_entity.id
_entity.type
_entity.pdbx_description
1 polymer ?
#
loop_
_entity_poly.entity_id
_entity_poly.type
_entity_poly.pdbx_seq_one_letter_code
_entity_poly.pdbx_strand_id
1 'polypeptide(L)'
;MSKIIASAAIRGAHKIVEKAWEKYEEAVKKFGKSVEIGFPNTAYYLPIIYAILGYPVKKLGDCEEVLQEAKKLLPEIPSDKNWLPYLGPALDAGMATFFAEEIIEAIKYLENPNVYTKSEEPTKDNIWLGAADDVIFRKRGVEFVDGTAPGFAALLGSPSDKETAQKIAQELLEKTLYVFMHDQTNGIYMPYLLKEAGIQLGWPVRLIPFGPDYTSVVFAIGFACRVAMSFGGVKPGDYINNLLYNKDRTYAFVITFGPVSDEWYANAAGAINWGFPTISDWEIPEIKPYGVCTYE
;
A
#
# COMPACT_ATOMS: atom_id res chain seq x y z
N MET A 1 -7.64 -1.54 23.21
CA MET A 1 -7.15 -0.89 21.98
C MET A 1 -6.61 0.49 22.34
N SER A 2 -5.44 0.90 21.82
CA SER A 2 -4.91 2.23 22.10
C SER A 2 -5.79 3.31 21.45
N LYS A 3 -6.38 4.20 22.28
CA LYS A 3 -7.14 5.39 21.84
C LYS A 3 -6.34 6.19 20.80
N ILE A 4 -5.05 6.33 21.03
CA ILE A 4 -4.15 7.15 20.24
C ILE A 4 -4.09 6.63 18.80
N ILE A 5 -3.94 5.31 18.63
CA ILE A 5 -3.79 4.71 17.29
C ILE A 5 -5.09 4.78 16.51
N ALA A 6 -6.20 4.34 17.10
CA ALA A 6 -7.47 4.36 16.39
C ALA A 6 -7.89 5.78 16.01
N SER A 7 -7.69 6.76 16.91
CA SER A 7 -7.94 8.16 16.59
C SER A 7 -7.00 8.71 15.52
N ALA A 8 -5.71 8.37 15.55
CA ALA A 8 -4.74 8.81 14.54
C ALA A 8 -5.03 8.23 13.16
N ALA A 9 -5.32 6.92 13.08
CA ALA A 9 -5.70 6.25 11.85
C ALA A 9 -6.98 6.86 11.24
N ILE A 10 -8.01 7.13 12.05
CA ILE A 10 -9.24 7.76 11.57
C ILE A 10 -8.96 9.18 11.08
N ARG A 11 -8.20 10.00 11.81
CA ARG A 11 -7.81 11.35 11.35
C ARG A 11 -7.03 11.31 10.03
N GLY A 12 -6.08 10.38 9.91
CA GLY A 12 -5.30 10.18 8.69
C GLY A 12 -6.18 9.79 7.51
N ALA A 13 -7.11 8.85 7.71
CA ALA A 13 -8.05 8.44 6.68
C ALA A 13 -8.93 9.60 6.20
N HIS A 14 -9.44 10.45 7.11
CA HIS A 14 -10.18 11.66 6.73
C HIS A 14 -9.33 12.59 5.85
N LYS A 15 -8.08 12.88 6.25
CA LYS A 15 -7.15 13.72 5.47
C LYS A 15 -6.88 13.15 4.07
N ILE A 16 -6.64 11.84 3.98
CA ILE A 16 -6.31 11.17 2.72
C ILE A 16 -7.52 11.14 1.78
N VAL A 17 -8.70 10.82 2.30
CA VAL A 17 -9.94 10.82 1.50
C VAL A 17 -10.29 12.23 1.01
N GLU A 18 -10.13 13.25 1.85
CA GLU A 18 -10.31 14.66 1.45
C GLU A 18 -9.34 15.04 0.33
N LYS A 19 -8.05 14.74 0.48
CA LYS A 19 -7.03 14.95 -0.56
C LYS A 19 -7.37 14.21 -1.86
N ALA A 20 -7.92 13.00 -1.79
CA ALA A 20 -8.32 12.23 -2.96
C ALA A 20 -9.51 12.89 -3.69
N TRP A 21 -10.48 13.43 -2.95
CA TRP A 21 -11.58 14.23 -3.53
C TRP A 21 -11.06 15.49 -4.24
N GLU A 22 -10.17 16.25 -3.59
CA GLU A 22 -9.54 17.43 -4.21
C GLU A 22 -8.81 17.06 -5.52
N LYS A 23 -7.99 16.00 -5.49
CA LYS A 23 -7.25 15.52 -6.66
C LYS A 23 -8.18 15.03 -7.77
N TYR A 24 -9.24 14.31 -7.42
CA TYR A 24 -10.26 13.87 -8.37
C TYR A 24 -10.94 15.06 -9.04
N GLU A 25 -11.37 16.06 -8.28
CA GLU A 25 -12.01 17.25 -8.85
C GLU A 25 -11.08 18.05 -9.76
N GLU A 26 -9.81 18.21 -9.39
CA GLU A 26 -8.77 18.83 -10.22
C GLU A 26 -8.59 18.07 -11.53
N ALA A 27 -8.45 16.74 -11.46
CA ALA A 27 -8.29 15.88 -12.63
C ALA A 27 -9.52 15.92 -13.54
N VAL A 28 -10.73 15.90 -12.99
CA VAL A 28 -11.98 15.99 -13.77
C VAL A 28 -12.09 17.32 -14.48
N LYS A 29 -11.74 18.44 -13.82
CA LYS A 29 -11.72 19.76 -14.45
C LYS A 29 -10.72 19.82 -15.61
N LYS A 30 -9.60 19.11 -15.50
CA LYS A 30 -8.50 19.12 -16.50
C LYS A 30 -8.71 18.17 -17.67
N PHE A 31 -9.17 16.94 -17.42
CA PHE A 31 -9.24 15.86 -18.43
C PHE A 31 -10.66 15.43 -18.78
N GLY A 32 -11.66 15.79 -17.97
CA GLY A 32 -13.04 15.35 -18.12
C GLY A 32 -13.28 13.93 -17.59
N LYS A 33 -14.53 13.61 -17.23
CA LYS A 33 -14.90 12.33 -16.61
C LYS A 33 -14.72 11.10 -17.53
N SER A 34 -14.67 11.29 -18.84
CA SER A 34 -14.65 10.20 -19.81
C SER A 34 -13.27 9.63 -20.12
N VAL A 35 -12.20 10.29 -19.66
CA VAL A 35 -10.81 9.85 -19.91
C VAL A 35 -10.55 8.51 -19.24
N GLU A 36 -9.82 7.63 -19.92
CA GLU A 36 -9.41 6.34 -19.36
C GLU A 36 -8.41 6.55 -18.23
N ILE A 37 -8.53 5.74 -17.18
CA ILE A 37 -7.64 5.76 -16.02
C ILE A 37 -7.34 4.33 -15.59
N GLY A 38 -6.13 4.10 -15.09
CA GLY A 38 -5.71 2.80 -14.59
C GLY A 38 -4.21 2.67 -14.45
N PHE A 39 -3.78 1.54 -13.92
CA PHE A 39 -2.37 1.17 -13.85
C PHE A 39 -1.87 0.59 -15.19
N PRO A 40 -0.56 0.65 -15.45
CA PRO A 40 0.01 0.19 -16.71
C PRO A 40 -0.17 -1.32 -16.89
N ASN A 41 -0.71 -1.71 -18.06
CA ASN A 41 -0.73 -3.09 -18.55
C ASN A 41 -1.21 -4.11 -17.49
N THR A 42 -2.42 -3.87 -16.96
CA THR A 42 -3.07 -4.76 -15.99
C THR A 42 -4.51 -5.11 -16.42
N ALA A 43 -4.87 -6.39 -16.33
CA ALA A 43 -6.24 -6.86 -16.49
C ALA A 43 -7.10 -6.67 -15.22
N TYR A 44 -6.49 -6.19 -14.12
CA TYR A 44 -7.12 -6.07 -12.80
C TYR A 44 -7.53 -4.64 -12.44
N TYR A 45 -7.63 -3.74 -13.43
CA TYR A 45 -8.05 -2.35 -13.24
C TYR A 45 -7.23 -1.64 -12.15
N LEU A 46 -7.89 -1.14 -11.10
CA LEU A 46 -7.30 -0.74 -9.83
C LEU A 46 -7.43 -1.92 -8.85
N PRO A 47 -6.34 -2.67 -8.60
CA PRO A 47 -6.42 -3.98 -7.97
C PRO A 47 -7.06 -4.07 -6.60
N ILE A 48 -6.89 -3.08 -5.72
CA ILE A 48 -7.49 -3.11 -4.38
C ILE A 48 -9.00 -2.92 -4.51
N ILE A 49 -9.42 -1.86 -5.20
CA ILE A 49 -10.84 -1.56 -5.46
C ILE A 49 -11.51 -2.74 -6.17
N TYR A 50 -10.85 -3.32 -7.18
CA TYR A 50 -11.40 -4.43 -7.94
C TYR A 50 -11.50 -5.72 -7.09
N ALA A 51 -10.51 -6.01 -6.26
CA ALA A 51 -10.54 -7.17 -5.36
C ALA A 51 -11.64 -7.05 -4.31
N ILE A 52 -11.80 -5.87 -3.69
CA ILE A 52 -12.70 -5.68 -2.55
C ILE A 52 -14.13 -5.39 -3.00
N LEU A 53 -14.33 -4.50 -3.98
CA LEU A 53 -15.66 -4.09 -4.43
C LEU A 53 -16.14 -4.84 -5.67
N GLY A 54 -15.25 -5.53 -6.39
CA GLY A 54 -15.59 -6.12 -7.69
C GLY A 54 -15.84 -5.07 -8.78
N TYR A 55 -15.54 -3.80 -8.49
CA TYR A 55 -15.88 -2.68 -9.34
C TYR A 55 -14.72 -2.34 -10.30
N PRO A 56 -14.90 -2.51 -11.62
CA PRO A 56 -13.84 -2.27 -12.59
C PRO A 56 -13.76 -0.78 -12.97
N VAL A 57 -12.93 -0.01 -12.26
CA VAL A 57 -12.65 1.40 -12.58
C VAL A 57 -11.95 1.47 -13.94
N LYS A 58 -12.58 2.13 -14.92
CA LYS A 58 -12.05 2.27 -16.30
C LYS A 58 -11.83 3.72 -16.69
N LYS A 59 -12.68 4.61 -16.20
CA LYS A 59 -12.67 6.03 -16.53
C LYS A 59 -12.59 6.87 -15.27
N LEU A 60 -12.08 8.09 -15.41
CA LEU A 60 -11.95 9.00 -14.28
C LEU A 60 -13.27 9.20 -13.54
N GLY A 61 -14.41 9.29 -14.25
CA GLY A 61 -15.73 9.41 -13.61
C GLY A 61 -16.11 8.24 -12.69
N ASP A 62 -15.59 7.04 -12.93
CA ASP A 62 -15.84 5.85 -12.10
C ASP A 62 -15.19 6.00 -10.71
N CYS A 63 -14.14 6.83 -10.58
CA CYS A 63 -13.49 7.11 -9.30
C CYS A 63 -14.43 7.81 -8.31
N GLU A 64 -15.43 8.56 -8.79
CA GLU A 64 -16.39 9.24 -7.91
C GLU A 64 -17.20 8.26 -7.07
N GLU A 65 -17.65 7.16 -7.69
CA GLU A 65 -18.42 6.13 -7.01
C GLU A 65 -17.58 5.48 -5.91
N VAL A 66 -16.31 5.19 -6.20
CA VAL A 66 -15.38 4.62 -5.22
C VAL A 66 -15.08 5.60 -4.08
N LEU A 67 -14.88 6.89 -4.36
CA LEU A 67 -14.67 7.91 -3.32
C LEU A 67 -15.91 8.10 -2.44
N GLN A 68 -17.10 7.92 -2.99
CA GLN A 68 -18.33 7.90 -2.20
C GLN A 68 -18.39 6.67 -1.28
N GLU A 69 -17.97 5.49 -1.75
CA GLU A 69 -17.84 4.31 -0.89
C GLU A 69 -16.79 4.51 0.21
N ALA A 70 -15.61 5.05 -0.13
CA ALA A 70 -14.59 5.38 0.86
C ALA A 70 -15.13 6.34 1.94
N LYS A 71 -15.92 7.35 1.54
CA LYS A 71 -16.57 8.27 2.48
C LYS A 71 -17.58 7.60 3.42
N LYS A 72 -18.31 6.57 2.95
CA LYS A 72 -19.24 5.80 3.80
C LYS A 72 -18.52 4.96 4.85
N LEU A 73 -17.31 4.50 4.52
CA LEU A 73 -16.46 3.73 5.43
C LEU A 73 -15.75 4.61 6.48
N LEU A 74 -15.70 5.93 6.30
CA LEU A 74 -15.08 6.82 7.27
C LEU A 74 -15.93 6.93 8.55
N PRO A 75 -15.43 6.46 9.70
CA PRO A 75 -16.12 6.69 10.96
C PRO A 75 -15.97 8.15 11.41
N GLU A 76 -16.82 8.57 12.33
CA GLU A 76 -16.65 9.86 13.00
C GLU A 76 -15.31 9.91 13.76
N ILE A 77 -14.64 11.06 13.71
CA ILE A 77 -13.40 11.27 14.48
C ILE A 77 -13.74 11.19 15.96
N PRO A 78 -13.13 10.27 16.75
CA PRO A 78 -13.50 10.07 18.13
C PRO A 78 -13.35 11.35 18.97
N SER A 79 -14.39 11.72 19.71
CA SER A 79 -14.35 12.84 20.65
C SER A 79 -13.48 12.52 21.88
N ASP A 80 -13.00 13.55 22.57
CA ASP A 80 -12.25 13.34 23.82
C ASP A 80 -13.08 12.85 25.00
N LYS A 81 -14.40 13.10 24.99
CA LYS A 81 -15.30 12.87 26.15
C LYS A 81 -16.11 11.57 26.08
N ASN A 82 -16.61 11.18 24.91
CA ASN A 82 -17.37 9.94 24.69
C ASN A 82 -16.61 9.06 23.71
N TRP A 83 -16.14 7.90 24.17
CA TRP A 83 -15.12 7.10 23.48
C TRP A 83 -15.60 5.66 23.22
N LEU A 84 -15.73 5.31 21.93
CA LEU A 84 -16.02 3.96 21.44
C LEU A 84 -15.25 3.61 20.13
N PRO A 85 -13.99 4.02 19.87
CA PRO A 85 -13.27 3.48 18.72
C PRO A 85 -12.89 2.03 19.01
N TYR A 86 -13.63 1.15 18.36
CA TYR A 86 -13.33 -0.27 18.26
C TYR A 86 -12.36 -0.51 17.10
N LEU A 87 -11.82 -1.73 17.03
CA LEU A 87 -10.97 -2.16 15.93
C LEU A 87 -11.68 -1.99 14.59
N GLY A 88 -12.95 -2.38 14.50
CA GLY A 88 -13.76 -2.28 13.28
C GLY A 88 -13.69 -0.89 12.63
N PRO A 89 -14.12 0.20 13.29
CA PRO A 89 -14.01 1.55 12.74
C PRO A 89 -12.61 1.97 12.27
N ALA A 90 -11.55 1.58 12.98
CA ALA A 90 -10.19 1.87 12.54
C ALA A 90 -9.81 1.08 11.28
N LEU A 91 -10.27 -0.18 11.17
CA LEU A 91 -10.09 -1.00 9.97
C LEU A 91 -10.91 -0.47 8.79
N ASP A 92 -12.14 -0.01 9.01
CA ASP A 92 -12.97 0.63 7.98
C ASP A 92 -12.29 1.91 7.45
N ALA A 93 -11.75 2.73 8.34
CA ALA A 93 -10.93 3.90 7.99
C ALA A 93 -9.68 3.51 7.17
N GLY A 94 -9.03 2.40 7.55
CA GLY A 94 -7.90 1.83 6.81
C GLY A 94 -8.27 1.37 5.39
N MET A 95 -9.44 0.75 5.22
CA MET A 95 -9.95 0.37 3.90
C MET A 95 -10.26 1.60 3.04
N ALA A 96 -10.92 2.61 3.62
CA ALA A 96 -11.19 3.89 2.96
C ALA A 96 -9.89 4.58 2.47
N THR A 97 -8.83 4.47 3.27
CA THR A 97 -7.50 5.01 2.95
C THR A 97 -6.95 4.38 1.67
N PHE A 98 -6.93 3.06 1.57
CA PHE A 98 -6.40 2.40 0.37
C PHE A 98 -7.23 2.65 -0.89
N PHE A 99 -8.56 2.78 -0.79
CA PHE A 99 -9.37 3.20 -1.93
C PHE A 99 -9.00 4.61 -2.41
N ALA A 100 -8.85 5.55 -1.48
CA ALA A 100 -8.48 6.92 -1.79
C ALA A 100 -7.07 7.01 -2.41
N GLU A 101 -6.09 6.30 -1.86
CA GLU A 101 -4.72 6.32 -2.36
C GLU A 101 -4.56 5.62 -3.71
N GLU A 102 -5.29 4.53 -3.95
CA GLU A 102 -5.24 3.84 -5.23
C GLU A 102 -5.78 4.76 -6.35
N ILE A 103 -6.79 5.58 -6.06
CA ILE A 103 -7.27 6.64 -6.95
C ILE A 103 -6.24 7.74 -7.12
N ILE A 104 -5.61 8.21 -6.04
CA ILE A 104 -4.55 9.23 -6.12
C ILE A 104 -3.41 8.76 -7.03
N GLU A 105 -2.93 7.53 -6.86
CA GLU A 105 -1.86 6.97 -7.70
C GLU A 105 -2.31 6.74 -9.15
N ALA A 106 -3.56 6.34 -9.37
CA ALA A 106 -4.11 6.23 -10.73
C ALA A 106 -4.19 7.59 -11.43
N ILE A 107 -4.59 8.65 -10.71
CA ILE A 107 -4.58 10.03 -11.20
C ILE A 107 -3.15 10.49 -11.48
N LYS A 108 -2.19 10.13 -10.62
CA LYS A 108 -0.77 10.45 -10.81
C LYS A 108 -0.21 9.85 -12.10
N TYR A 109 -0.58 8.60 -12.41
CA TYR A 109 -0.26 7.97 -13.69
C TYR A 109 -0.92 8.66 -14.88
N LEU A 110 -2.16 9.14 -14.74
CA LEU A 110 -2.85 9.90 -15.78
C LEU A 110 -2.18 11.25 -16.03
N GLU A 111 -1.82 11.98 -14.97
CA GLU A 111 -1.19 13.29 -15.05
C GLU A 111 0.23 13.25 -15.56
N ASN A 112 0.99 12.23 -15.14
CA ASN A 112 2.36 12.02 -15.55
C ASN A 112 2.61 10.52 -15.83
N PRO A 113 2.40 10.06 -17.07
CA PRO A 113 2.60 8.67 -17.45
C PRO A 113 4.01 8.12 -17.21
N ASN A 114 5.02 8.98 -17.05
CA ASN A 114 6.42 8.60 -16.85
C ASN A 114 6.91 8.84 -15.40
N VAL A 115 5.98 9.11 -14.46
CA VAL A 115 6.30 9.27 -13.03
C VAL A 115 6.99 8.04 -12.44
N TYR A 116 6.66 6.86 -12.97
CA TYR A 116 7.28 5.57 -12.64
C TYR A 116 7.86 4.90 -13.88
N THR A 117 8.88 4.05 -13.71
CA THR A 117 9.61 3.44 -14.85
C THR A 117 8.84 2.33 -15.55
N LYS A 118 7.92 1.63 -14.86
CA LYS A 118 7.17 0.48 -15.39
C LYS A 118 8.08 -0.66 -15.87
N SER A 119 9.26 -0.80 -15.25
CA SER A 119 10.30 -1.75 -15.63
C SER A 119 10.66 -2.70 -14.48
N GLU A 120 11.35 -3.80 -14.79
CA GLU A 120 11.86 -4.72 -13.75
C GLU A 120 12.96 -4.09 -12.89
N GLU A 121 13.69 -3.11 -13.41
CA GLU A 121 14.83 -2.47 -12.75
C GLU A 121 14.75 -0.95 -12.88
N PRO A 122 15.32 -0.20 -11.91
CA PRO A 122 15.50 1.24 -12.02
C PRO A 122 16.17 1.67 -13.33
N THR A 123 15.76 2.83 -13.83
CA THR A 123 16.45 3.46 -14.96
C THR A 123 17.52 4.43 -14.46
N LYS A 124 18.33 4.96 -15.37
CA LYS A 124 19.34 5.97 -15.03
C LYS A 124 18.72 7.22 -14.39
N ASP A 125 17.55 7.63 -14.88
CA ASP A 125 16.93 8.91 -14.55
C ASP A 125 15.77 8.80 -13.56
N ASN A 126 15.24 7.60 -13.35
CA ASN A 126 14.15 7.36 -12.41
C ASN A 126 14.33 6.00 -11.70
N ILE A 127 14.35 6.03 -10.37
CA ILE A 127 14.49 4.83 -9.55
C ILE A 127 13.16 4.15 -9.22
N TRP A 128 12.05 4.85 -9.34
CA TRP A 128 10.75 4.40 -8.83
C TRP A 128 10.03 3.53 -9.86
N LEU A 129 9.73 2.29 -9.49
CA LEU A 129 9.16 1.31 -10.41
C LEU A 129 7.64 1.46 -10.58
N GLY A 130 6.95 1.92 -9.53
CA GLY A 130 5.50 2.02 -9.48
C GLY A 130 4.79 0.66 -9.55
N ALA A 131 3.48 0.69 -9.82
CA ALA A 131 2.68 -0.52 -10.03
C ALA A 131 3.34 -1.55 -10.97
N ALA A 132 3.52 -2.78 -10.48
CA ALA A 132 3.91 -3.91 -11.32
C ALA A 132 2.86 -4.15 -12.41
N ASP A 133 3.29 -4.26 -13.66
CA ASP A 133 2.42 -4.68 -14.75
C ASP A 133 2.15 -6.19 -14.72
N ASP A 134 1.27 -6.68 -15.60
CA ASP A 134 0.90 -8.09 -15.64
C ASP A 134 2.05 -9.03 -16.05
N VAL A 135 3.06 -8.54 -16.76
CA VAL A 135 4.23 -9.35 -17.14
C VAL A 135 5.10 -9.61 -15.93
N ILE A 136 5.46 -8.55 -15.21
CA ILE A 136 6.21 -8.62 -13.95
C ILE A 136 5.42 -9.43 -12.93
N PHE A 137 4.12 -9.13 -12.78
CA PHE A 137 3.25 -9.80 -11.84
C PHE A 137 3.15 -11.31 -12.11
N ARG A 138 2.96 -11.76 -13.35
CA ARG A 138 2.92 -13.20 -13.65
C ARG A 138 4.24 -13.90 -13.34
N LYS A 139 5.37 -13.24 -13.65
CA LYS A 139 6.72 -13.77 -13.40
C LYS A 139 7.05 -13.89 -11.91
N ARG A 140 6.67 -12.89 -11.11
CA ARG A 140 7.06 -12.77 -9.69
C ARG A 140 6.01 -13.30 -8.73
N GLY A 141 4.73 -13.21 -9.10
CA GLY A 141 3.60 -13.64 -8.27
C GLY A 141 3.53 -15.16 -8.08
N VAL A 142 4.09 -15.96 -9.01
CA VAL A 142 4.17 -17.42 -8.84
C VAL A 142 5.06 -17.82 -7.65
N GLU A 143 6.11 -17.02 -7.37
CA GLU A 143 7.06 -17.27 -6.27
C GLU A 143 6.37 -17.20 -4.89
N PHE A 144 5.26 -16.47 -4.78
CA PHE A 144 4.44 -16.37 -3.56
C PHE A 144 3.55 -17.60 -3.32
N VAL A 145 3.43 -18.48 -4.32
CA VAL A 145 2.51 -19.63 -4.28
C VAL A 145 3.28 -20.94 -4.24
N ASP A 146 4.41 -21.02 -4.95
CA ASP A 146 5.30 -22.18 -4.89
C ASP A 146 6.23 -22.19 -3.66
N GLY A 147 6.23 -21.11 -2.86
CA GLY A 147 7.00 -20.98 -1.63
C GLY A 147 8.43 -20.49 -1.82
N THR A 148 8.84 -20.13 -3.04
CA THR A 148 10.18 -19.56 -3.33
C THR A 148 10.37 -18.17 -2.70
N ALA A 149 9.28 -17.44 -2.49
CA ALA A 149 9.23 -16.23 -1.68
C ALA A 149 8.01 -16.32 -0.74
N PRO A 150 8.22 -16.42 0.59
CA PRO A 150 7.11 -16.63 1.53
C PRO A 150 6.18 -15.42 1.66
N GLY A 151 6.64 -14.23 1.26
CA GLY A 151 5.91 -12.98 1.41
C GLY A 151 6.78 -11.76 1.14
N PHE A 152 6.41 -10.61 1.71
CA PHE A 152 7.13 -9.36 1.52
C PHE A 152 7.19 -8.50 2.79
N ALA A 153 8.25 -7.71 2.93
CA ALA A 153 8.35 -6.63 3.89
C ALA A 153 8.07 -5.30 3.19
N ALA A 154 7.05 -4.56 3.62
CA ALA A 154 6.81 -3.20 3.18
C ALA A 154 7.52 -2.22 4.11
N LEU A 155 8.50 -1.50 3.60
CA LEU A 155 9.28 -0.51 4.33
C LEU A 155 8.73 0.89 4.03
N LEU A 156 8.30 1.62 5.06
CA LEU A 156 7.94 3.02 4.97
C LEU A 156 9.01 3.88 5.64
N GLY A 157 9.52 4.86 4.90
CA GLY A 157 10.60 5.74 5.36
C GLY A 157 11.99 5.11 5.19
N SER A 158 12.93 5.56 6.01
CA SER A 158 14.30 5.07 5.98
C SER A 158 14.99 5.14 7.34
N PRO A 159 15.96 4.24 7.62
CA PRO A 159 16.90 4.43 8.71
C PRO A 159 17.78 5.67 8.49
N SER A 160 18.56 6.04 9.49
CA SER A 160 19.43 7.23 9.47
C SER A 160 20.64 7.14 8.54
N ASP A 161 21.09 5.93 8.21
CA ASP A 161 22.35 5.67 7.53
C ASP A 161 22.30 4.45 6.61
N LYS A 162 23.24 4.41 5.65
CA LYS A 162 23.27 3.38 4.60
C LYS A 162 23.73 2.02 5.12
N GLU A 163 24.57 1.98 6.14
CA GLU A 163 25.07 0.74 6.75
C GLU A 163 23.90 -0.02 7.40
N THR A 164 23.03 0.69 8.12
CA THR A 164 21.80 0.14 8.69
C THR A 164 20.82 -0.28 7.60
N ALA A 165 20.62 0.57 6.56
CA ALA A 165 19.77 0.22 5.42
C ALA A 165 20.23 -1.08 4.73
N GLN A 166 21.53 -1.20 4.46
CA GLN A 166 22.13 -2.39 3.85
C GLN A 166 21.92 -3.63 4.70
N LYS A 167 22.16 -3.53 6.02
CA LYS A 167 21.97 -4.65 6.94
C LYS A 167 20.52 -5.13 6.96
N ILE A 168 19.56 -4.21 7.07
CA ILE A 168 18.13 -4.54 7.04
C ILE A 168 17.74 -5.22 5.73
N ALA A 169 18.15 -4.65 4.59
CA ALA A 169 17.86 -5.24 3.29
C ALA A 169 18.46 -6.65 3.15
N GLN A 170 19.70 -6.84 3.62
CA GLN A 170 20.36 -8.14 3.61
C GLN A 170 19.62 -9.17 4.46
N GLU A 171 19.25 -8.84 5.69
CA GLU A 171 18.52 -9.75 6.58
C GLU A 171 17.15 -10.18 6.00
N LEU A 172 16.46 -9.27 5.31
CA LEU A 172 15.20 -9.57 4.64
C LEU A 172 15.40 -10.47 3.41
N LEU A 173 16.46 -10.23 2.63
CA LEU A 173 16.82 -11.06 1.48
C LEU A 173 17.29 -12.46 1.87
N GLU A 174 18.02 -12.60 2.99
CA GLU A 174 18.41 -13.90 3.54
C GLU A 174 17.19 -14.74 3.95
N LYS A 175 16.07 -14.09 4.28
CA LYS A 175 14.76 -14.73 4.51
C LYS A 175 13.95 -14.91 3.24
N THR A 176 14.54 -14.65 2.07
CA THR A 176 13.93 -14.80 0.75
C THR A 176 12.70 -13.89 0.51
N LEU A 177 12.56 -12.82 1.29
CA LEU A 177 11.43 -11.91 1.18
C LEU A 177 11.60 -10.91 0.03
N TYR A 178 10.47 -10.49 -0.54
CA TYR A 178 10.44 -9.25 -1.30
C TYR A 178 10.49 -8.05 -0.35
N VAL A 179 11.22 -7.00 -0.72
CA VAL A 179 11.29 -5.76 0.05
C VAL A 179 10.71 -4.63 -0.80
N PHE A 180 9.60 -4.08 -0.35
CA PHE A 180 8.83 -3.06 -1.03
C PHE A 180 9.05 -1.73 -0.30
N MET A 181 9.64 -0.74 -0.96
CA MET A 181 10.09 0.51 -0.31
C MET A 181 9.24 1.70 -0.73
N HIS A 182 8.80 2.46 0.28
CA HIS A 182 7.84 3.55 0.17
C HIS A 182 8.27 4.74 1.04
N ASP A 183 7.91 5.96 0.61
CA ASP A 183 8.06 7.21 1.37
C ASP A 183 9.49 7.51 1.88
N GLN A 184 9.63 8.59 2.64
CA GLN A 184 10.87 9.07 3.25
C GLN A 184 10.72 9.29 4.75
N THR A 185 11.87 9.36 5.43
CA THR A 185 11.98 9.91 6.77
C THR A 185 12.93 11.10 6.72
N ASN A 186 12.43 12.30 7.03
CA ASN A 186 13.20 13.55 7.02
C ASN A 186 13.94 13.84 5.69
N GLY A 187 13.34 13.49 4.56
CA GLY A 187 13.85 13.67 3.20
C GLY A 187 14.79 12.54 2.73
N ILE A 188 15.02 11.53 3.57
CA ILE A 188 15.89 10.39 3.27
C ILE A 188 15.01 9.21 2.83
N TYR A 189 15.42 8.52 1.76
CA TYR A 189 14.68 7.37 1.25
C TYR A 189 15.56 6.12 1.28
N MET A 190 14.97 5.00 1.71
CA MET A 190 15.64 3.70 1.78
C MET A 190 16.33 3.30 0.44
N PRO A 191 15.69 3.44 -0.74
CA PRO A 191 16.33 3.11 -2.02
C PRO A 191 17.58 3.94 -2.32
N TYR A 192 17.62 5.22 -1.93
CA TYR A 192 18.81 6.05 -2.18
C TYR A 192 19.98 5.64 -1.27
N LEU A 193 19.71 5.29 -0.02
CA LEU A 193 20.73 4.75 0.89
C LEU A 193 21.32 3.44 0.37
N LEU A 194 20.47 2.53 -0.12
CA LEU A 194 20.93 1.27 -0.70
C LEU A 194 21.77 1.48 -1.97
N LYS A 195 21.37 2.43 -2.82
CA LYS A 195 22.15 2.80 -4.01
C LYS A 195 23.50 3.41 -3.64
N GLU A 196 23.55 4.25 -2.60
CA GLU A 196 24.81 4.80 -2.08
C GLU A 196 25.74 3.71 -1.51
N ALA A 197 25.18 2.67 -0.91
CA ALA A 197 25.90 1.47 -0.47
C ALA A 197 26.31 0.53 -1.62
N GLY A 198 26.02 0.87 -2.88
CA GLY A 198 26.35 0.04 -4.05
C GLY A 198 25.46 -1.20 -4.22
N ILE A 199 24.29 -1.22 -3.59
CA ILE A 199 23.33 -2.33 -3.68
C ILE A 199 22.45 -2.17 -4.94
N GLN A 200 22.32 -3.24 -5.72
CA GLN A 200 21.41 -3.30 -6.84
C GLN A 200 19.96 -3.29 -6.35
N LEU A 201 19.10 -2.61 -7.10
CA LEU A 201 17.66 -2.52 -6.84
C LEU A 201 16.88 -3.10 -8.01
N GLY A 202 15.64 -3.50 -7.76
CA GLY A 202 14.71 -4.01 -8.76
C GLY A 202 14.10 -5.36 -8.39
N TRP A 203 13.16 -5.79 -9.24
CA TRP A 203 12.50 -7.08 -9.15
C TRP A 203 13.47 -8.29 -9.20
N PRO A 204 14.56 -8.31 -10.00
CA PRO A 204 15.49 -9.45 -10.04
C PRO A 204 16.18 -9.76 -8.72
N VAL A 205 16.39 -8.74 -7.88
CA VAL A 205 17.06 -8.84 -6.57
C VAL A 205 16.08 -8.64 -5.41
N ARG A 206 14.77 -8.61 -5.69
CA ARG A 206 13.69 -8.48 -4.69
C ARG A 206 13.74 -7.20 -3.82
N LEU A 207 14.44 -6.16 -4.25
CA LEU A 207 14.47 -4.83 -3.60
C LEU A 207 13.77 -3.79 -4.46
N ILE A 208 12.46 -3.60 -4.26
CA ILE A 208 11.60 -2.81 -5.16
C ILE A 208 11.34 -1.42 -4.56
N PRO A 209 11.88 -0.35 -5.16
CA PRO A 209 11.45 1.03 -4.86
C PRO A 209 10.12 1.32 -5.55
N PHE A 210 9.01 1.31 -4.81
CA PHE A 210 7.68 1.50 -5.39
C PHE A 210 7.34 2.97 -5.65
N GLY A 211 7.56 3.84 -4.68
CA GLY A 211 7.34 5.26 -4.87
C GLY A 211 7.82 6.14 -3.72
N PRO A 212 7.96 7.45 -3.97
CA PRO A 212 8.49 8.40 -3.00
C PRO A 212 7.47 8.86 -1.95
N ASP A 213 6.19 8.48 -2.08
CA ASP A 213 5.12 8.95 -1.21
C ASP A 213 4.44 7.76 -0.53
N TYR A 214 3.87 7.97 0.65
CA TYR A 214 3.10 6.94 1.37
C TYR A 214 1.96 6.36 0.54
N THR A 215 1.38 7.13 -0.39
CA THR A 215 0.29 6.67 -1.28
C THR A 215 0.70 5.48 -2.16
N SER A 216 2.01 5.29 -2.40
CA SER A 216 2.52 4.18 -3.20
C SER A 216 2.39 2.80 -2.53
N VAL A 217 2.03 2.72 -1.24
CA VAL A 217 1.78 1.45 -0.54
C VAL A 217 0.68 0.61 -1.19
N VAL A 218 -0.23 1.26 -1.91
CA VAL A 218 -1.28 0.59 -2.69
C VAL A 218 -0.71 -0.33 -3.78
N PHE A 219 0.52 -0.09 -4.25
CA PHE A 219 1.17 -1.02 -5.19
C PHE A 219 1.53 -2.35 -4.52
N ALA A 220 1.93 -2.34 -3.25
CA ALA A 220 2.22 -3.55 -2.47
C ALA A 220 0.92 -4.31 -2.14
N ILE A 221 -0.09 -3.61 -1.61
CA ILE A 221 -1.38 -4.23 -1.28
C ILE A 221 -2.09 -4.72 -2.55
N GLY A 222 -2.09 -3.93 -3.61
CA GLY A 222 -2.65 -4.32 -4.91
C GLY A 222 -1.91 -5.49 -5.55
N PHE A 223 -0.61 -5.66 -5.30
CA PHE A 223 0.12 -6.88 -5.68
C PHE A 223 -0.43 -8.10 -4.93
N ALA A 224 -0.58 -8.01 -3.61
CA ALA A 224 -1.13 -9.07 -2.78
C ALA A 224 -2.57 -9.46 -3.19
N CYS A 225 -3.43 -8.48 -3.45
CA CYS A 225 -4.78 -8.68 -4.00
C CYS A 225 -4.77 -9.46 -5.32
N ARG A 226 -3.84 -9.13 -6.22
CA ARG A 226 -3.68 -9.83 -7.50
C ARG A 226 -3.19 -11.25 -7.33
N VAL A 227 -2.29 -11.54 -6.39
CA VAL A 227 -1.85 -12.91 -6.10
C VAL A 227 -3.06 -13.77 -5.71
N ALA A 228 -3.89 -13.29 -4.78
CA ALA A 228 -5.10 -13.98 -4.35
C ALA A 228 -6.09 -14.24 -5.50
N MET A 229 -6.31 -13.25 -6.38
CA MET A 229 -7.22 -13.42 -7.52
C MET A 229 -6.66 -14.36 -8.60
N SER A 230 -5.38 -14.21 -8.94
CA SER A 230 -4.76 -14.89 -10.10
C SER A 230 -4.39 -16.33 -9.81
N PHE A 231 -3.85 -16.59 -8.63
CA PHE A 231 -3.35 -17.91 -8.25
C PHE A 231 -4.21 -18.57 -7.17
N GLY A 232 -4.82 -17.78 -6.29
CA GLY A 232 -5.77 -18.27 -5.29
C GLY A 232 -7.17 -18.54 -5.86
N GLY A 233 -7.47 -18.09 -7.08
CA GLY A 233 -8.78 -18.25 -7.71
C GLY A 233 -9.90 -17.44 -7.03
N VAL A 234 -9.54 -16.46 -6.19
CA VAL A 234 -10.50 -15.58 -5.53
C VAL A 234 -11.16 -14.68 -6.57
N LYS A 235 -12.50 -14.58 -6.54
CA LYS A 235 -13.23 -13.75 -7.50
C LYS A 235 -13.16 -12.26 -7.10
N PRO A 236 -13.12 -11.34 -8.07
CA PRO A 236 -13.27 -9.91 -7.79
C PRO A 236 -14.57 -9.63 -7.02
N GLY A 237 -14.50 -8.82 -5.96
CA GLY A 237 -15.62 -8.51 -5.07
C GLY A 237 -15.86 -9.53 -3.94
N ASP A 238 -15.18 -10.67 -3.97
CA ASP A 238 -15.16 -11.63 -2.86
C ASP A 238 -14.12 -11.20 -1.82
N TYR A 239 -14.39 -10.05 -1.18
CA TYR A 239 -13.44 -9.41 -0.27
C TYR A 239 -13.06 -10.31 0.90
N ILE A 240 -13.98 -11.10 1.44
CA ILE A 240 -13.72 -12.00 2.57
C ILE A 240 -12.65 -13.01 2.19
N ASN A 241 -12.81 -13.71 1.07
CA ASN A 241 -11.83 -14.70 0.64
C ASN A 241 -10.51 -14.05 0.20
N ASN A 242 -10.52 -12.81 -0.30
CA ASN A 242 -9.29 -12.10 -0.62
C ASN A 242 -8.48 -11.75 0.64
N LEU A 243 -9.14 -11.21 1.66
CA LEU A 243 -8.50 -10.86 2.93
C LEU A 243 -8.01 -12.11 3.66
N LEU A 244 -8.83 -13.17 3.72
CA LEU A 244 -8.43 -14.45 4.34
C LEU A 244 -7.27 -15.10 3.60
N TYR A 245 -7.28 -15.11 2.26
CA TYR A 245 -6.16 -15.64 1.48
C TYR A 245 -4.86 -14.93 1.87
N ASN A 246 -4.87 -13.61 1.95
CA ASN A 246 -3.67 -12.83 2.28
C ASN A 246 -3.23 -13.06 3.72
N LYS A 247 -4.15 -13.06 4.68
CA LYS A 247 -3.88 -13.36 6.09
C LYS A 247 -3.21 -14.74 6.28
N ASP A 248 -3.64 -15.74 5.51
CA ASP A 248 -3.23 -17.14 5.73
C ASP A 248 -2.07 -17.58 4.83
N ARG A 249 -1.86 -16.92 3.67
CA ARG A 249 -0.90 -17.37 2.64
C ARG A 249 0.12 -16.34 2.20
N THR A 250 -0.11 -15.05 2.44
CA THR A 250 0.84 -14.00 2.08
C THR A 250 1.53 -13.51 3.35
N TYR A 251 2.73 -14.03 3.67
CA TYR A 251 3.42 -13.64 4.91
C TYR A 251 4.08 -12.28 4.79
N ALA A 252 3.26 -11.23 4.83
CA ALA A 252 3.70 -9.86 4.74
C ALA A 252 3.60 -9.10 6.05
N PHE A 253 4.48 -8.12 6.22
CA PHE A 253 4.51 -7.23 7.37
C PHE A 253 5.07 -5.87 6.95
N VAL A 254 4.78 -4.85 7.75
CA VAL A 254 5.23 -3.47 7.54
C VAL A 254 6.32 -3.14 8.55
N ILE A 255 7.37 -2.46 8.10
CA ILE A 255 8.37 -1.82 8.98
C ILE A 255 8.35 -0.31 8.67
N THR A 256 8.19 0.51 9.70
CA THR A 256 8.25 1.97 9.59
C THR A 256 9.50 2.50 10.28
N PHE A 257 10.10 3.54 9.70
CA PHE A 257 11.28 4.21 10.26
C PHE A 257 11.00 5.67 10.61
N GLY A 258 11.20 6.05 11.87
CA GLY A 258 11.03 7.40 12.38
C GLY A 258 9.59 7.78 12.74
N PRO A 259 9.32 9.08 12.99
CA PRO A 259 8.04 9.55 13.50
C PRO A 259 6.86 9.17 12.61
N VAL A 260 5.85 8.53 13.21
CA VAL A 260 4.66 8.03 12.49
C VAL A 260 3.60 9.13 12.38
N SER A 261 3.27 9.52 11.15
CA SER A 261 2.21 10.48 10.84
C SER A 261 0.80 9.88 10.98
N ASP A 262 -0.24 10.72 11.05
CA ASP A 262 -1.63 10.24 11.05
C ASP A 262 -1.92 9.41 9.77
N GLU A 263 -1.36 9.82 8.63
CA GLU A 263 -1.44 9.13 7.35
C GLU A 263 -0.84 7.72 7.43
N TRP A 264 0.37 7.59 7.99
CA TRP A 264 1.00 6.27 8.20
C TRP A 264 0.19 5.38 9.15
N TYR A 265 -0.44 5.96 10.19
CA TYR A 265 -1.38 5.20 11.04
C TYR A 265 -2.59 4.69 10.24
N ALA A 266 -3.09 5.48 9.29
CA ALA A 266 -4.21 5.07 8.42
C ALA A 266 -3.77 3.97 7.45
N ASN A 267 -2.58 4.07 6.86
CA ASN A 267 -1.99 3.01 6.04
C ASN A 267 -1.79 1.71 6.83
N ALA A 268 -1.27 1.81 8.05
CA ALA A 268 -1.09 0.65 8.93
C ALA A 268 -2.43 0.00 9.30
N ALA A 269 -3.46 0.80 9.62
CA ALA A 269 -4.81 0.29 9.83
C ALA A 269 -5.38 -0.41 8.58
N GLY A 270 -5.06 0.11 7.38
CA GLY A 270 -5.34 -0.54 6.11
C GLY A 270 -4.66 -1.90 6.02
N ALA A 271 -3.35 -1.97 6.26
CA ALA A 271 -2.56 -3.21 6.19
C ALA A 271 -3.06 -4.30 7.14
N ILE A 272 -3.55 -3.90 8.33
CA ILE A 272 -4.13 -4.83 9.31
C ILE A 272 -5.38 -5.54 8.75
N ASN A 273 -6.16 -4.94 7.84
CA ASN A 273 -7.28 -5.65 7.19
C ASN A 273 -6.80 -6.90 6.42
N TRP A 274 -5.61 -6.84 5.82
CA TRP A 274 -4.99 -7.97 5.12
C TRP A 274 -4.24 -8.93 6.06
N GLY A 275 -4.29 -8.68 7.38
CA GLY A 275 -3.59 -9.48 8.38
C GLY A 275 -2.08 -9.19 8.46
N PHE A 276 -1.64 -8.05 7.92
CA PHE A 276 -0.22 -7.67 7.91
C PHE A 276 0.13 -6.84 9.15
N PRO A 277 0.96 -7.35 10.08
CA PRO A 277 1.36 -6.59 11.25
C PRO A 277 2.30 -5.43 10.86
N THR A 278 2.30 -4.38 11.68
CA THR A 278 3.18 -3.22 11.50
C THR A 278 4.12 -3.09 12.69
N ILE A 279 5.41 -2.95 12.40
CA ILE A 279 6.50 -2.80 13.38
C ILE A 279 7.13 -1.43 13.16
N SER A 280 7.38 -0.70 14.24
CA SER A 280 7.94 0.66 14.21
C SER A 280 9.18 0.74 15.10
N ASP A 281 10.21 1.45 14.65
CA ASP A 281 11.36 1.83 15.47
C ASP A 281 11.08 3.07 16.35
N TRP A 282 9.98 3.77 16.08
CA TRP A 282 9.49 4.90 16.86
C TRP A 282 8.55 4.44 17.98
N GLU A 283 8.58 5.16 19.11
CA GLU A 283 7.70 4.89 20.24
C GLU A 283 6.25 5.17 19.86
N ILE A 284 5.50 4.09 19.63
CA ILE A 284 4.07 4.11 19.35
C ILE A 284 3.35 3.17 20.33
N PRO A 285 2.06 3.43 20.62
CA PRO A 285 1.28 2.49 21.41
C PRO A 285 1.14 1.12 20.70
N GLU A 286 0.72 0.09 21.41
CA GLU A 286 0.50 -1.24 20.81
C GLU A 286 -0.99 -1.53 20.58
N ILE A 287 -1.30 -2.16 19.45
CA ILE A 287 -2.59 -2.81 19.18
C ILE A 287 -2.44 -4.30 19.55
N LYS A 288 -3.01 -4.69 20.69
CA LYS A 288 -3.03 -6.09 21.19
C LYS A 288 -4.31 -6.94 20.98
N PRO A 289 -5.39 -6.51 20.27
CA PRO A 289 -6.50 -7.42 20.02
C PRO A 289 -6.00 -8.65 19.26
N TYR A 290 -6.31 -9.83 19.78
CA TYR A 290 -5.85 -11.08 19.21
C TYR A 290 -6.67 -11.52 17.98
N GLY A 291 -6.01 -12.02 16.96
CA GLY A 291 -6.62 -12.81 15.87
C GLY A 291 -6.81 -12.10 14.54
N VAL A 292 -6.39 -10.84 14.39
CA VAL A 292 -6.47 -10.13 13.11
C VAL A 292 -5.20 -10.37 12.30
N CYS A 293 -4.03 -10.18 12.89
CA CYS A 293 -2.76 -10.62 12.30
C CYS A 293 -2.38 -11.99 12.88
N THR A 294 -1.81 -12.88 12.06
CA THR A 294 -1.46 -14.24 12.52
C THR A 294 -0.17 -14.26 13.36
N TYR A 295 0.65 -13.22 13.23
CA TYR A 295 1.94 -13.04 13.90
C TYR A 295 1.98 -11.75 14.74
N GLU A 296 0.96 -11.56 15.58
CA GLU A 296 0.83 -10.44 16.54
C GLU A 296 1.85 -10.48 17.68
#